data_AF-A0A366WXS2-F1
#
_entry.id   AF-A0A366WXS2-F1
#
_cell.length_a   1.000
_cell.length_b   1.000
_cell.length_c   1.000
_cell.angle_alpha   90.00
_cell.angle_beta   90.00
_cell.angle_gamma   90.00
#
_symmetry.space_group_name_H-M   'P 1'
#
loop_
_entity.id
_entity.type
_entity.pdbx_description
1 polymer ?
#
loop_
_entity_poly.entity_id
_entity_poly.type
_entity_poly.pdbx_seq_one_letter_code
_entity_poly.pdbx_strand_id
1 'polypeptide(L)'
;MSNDASRLRRYVPLDYAFRFKRNKSTGLPFFLDNLGDDLLLVLLAFVPFSSDPIAFALAIFFFHVSFWTVYEIGYFENDAMSASFEHEARVTPGFHEAAAYYSERQAWIWAVALAIPGAMLVAWVKATESIALVALLYLLAWCALLGCLRGVYYAYNRIDKLSRVWLYLPLQILKYAFPLMFIHLPAAGASLVFAQCLRRWIPYIVYRYGGRGLVALPSKVLRVLSFLSIWLLLLPSNLSDSYVIHGVIILVWLCFRGLSQIRKVVRNAQHVQHDKWSSPGSTES
;
A
#
# COMPACT_ATOMS: atom_id res chain seq x y z
N MET A 1 8.38 7.64 -43.09
CA MET A 1 7.16 8.14 -42.44
C MET A 1 7.18 7.68 -40.99
N SER A 2 7.87 8.43 -40.12
CA SER A 2 7.94 8.16 -38.68
C SER A 2 6.71 8.78 -38.01
N ASN A 3 5.86 7.93 -37.42
CA ASN A 3 4.55 8.31 -36.89
C ASN A 3 4.60 9.51 -35.92
N ASP A 4 3.83 10.53 -36.29
CA ASP A 4 3.42 11.73 -35.56
C ASP A 4 2.64 11.46 -34.25
N ALA A 5 2.59 10.22 -33.77
CA ALA A 5 1.79 9.79 -32.63
C ALA A 5 2.41 10.10 -31.25
N SER A 6 3.61 10.70 -31.21
CA SER A 6 4.30 11.10 -29.98
C SER A 6 3.91 12.50 -29.49
N ARG A 7 3.20 13.29 -30.30
CA ARG A 7 2.76 14.64 -29.95
C ARG A 7 1.35 14.59 -29.38
N LEU A 8 1.20 14.92 -28.09
CA LEU A 8 -0.06 15.07 -27.30
C LEU A 8 -0.47 13.90 -26.39
N ARG A 9 0.44 13.05 -25.90
CA ARG A 9 0.09 12.27 -24.69
C ARG A 9 -0.01 13.22 -23.49
N ARG A 10 -1.20 13.32 -22.90
CA ARG A 10 -1.46 14.04 -21.65
C ARG A 10 -1.32 13.08 -20.47
N TYR A 11 -0.99 13.61 -19.30
CA TYR A 11 -0.92 12.82 -18.08
C TYR A 11 -2.31 12.26 -17.73
N VAL A 12 -2.37 10.95 -17.50
CA VAL A 12 -3.54 10.24 -16.98
C VAL A 12 -3.14 9.63 -15.63
N PRO A 13 -3.94 9.82 -14.57
CA PRO A 13 -3.65 9.23 -13.27
C PRO A 13 -3.39 7.73 -13.35
N LEU A 14 -2.37 7.26 -12.64
CA LEU A 14 -2.00 5.84 -12.50
C LEU A 14 -1.39 5.20 -13.76
N ASP A 15 -1.26 5.94 -14.88
CA ASP A 15 -0.74 5.40 -16.14
C ASP A 15 0.71 4.91 -16.01
N TYR A 16 1.55 5.67 -15.29
CA TYR A 16 2.94 5.29 -15.08
C TYR A 16 3.06 4.06 -14.17
N ALA A 17 2.30 4.04 -13.08
CA ALA A 17 2.27 2.91 -12.15
C ALA A 17 1.75 1.63 -12.83
N PHE A 18 0.75 1.77 -13.71
CA PHE A 18 0.15 0.67 -14.46
C PHE A 18 1.08 0.10 -15.53
N ARG A 19 1.64 0.96 -16.39
CA ARG A 19 2.40 0.51 -17.56
C ARG A 19 3.80 0.03 -17.20
N PHE A 20 4.48 0.77 -16.33
CA PHE A 20 5.93 0.61 -16.18
C PHE A 20 6.27 -0.06 -14.85
N LYS A 21 5.82 0.45 -13.70
CA LYS A 21 6.46 0.11 -12.41
C LYS A 21 6.30 -1.35 -11.96
N ARG A 22 5.25 -2.06 -12.40
CA ARG A 22 4.92 -3.40 -11.87
C ARG A 22 4.42 -4.41 -12.89
N ASN A 23 4.67 -4.18 -14.17
CA ASN A 23 4.19 -5.08 -15.21
C ASN A 23 5.06 -6.34 -15.29
N LYS A 24 4.63 -7.43 -14.65
CA LYS A 24 5.01 -8.78 -15.06
C LYS A 24 4.11 -9.18 -16.23
N SER A 25 4.58 -8.94 -17.44
CA SER A 25 4.08 -9.43 -18.75
C SER A 25 2.58 -9.36 -19.10
N THR A 26 1.66 -8.89 -18.24
CA THR A 26 0.20 -9.08 -18.44
C THR A 26 -0.72 -7.90 -18.05
N GLY A 27 -0.21 -6.80 -17.48
CA GLY A 27 -0.96 -5.55 -17.22
C GLY A 27 -2.04 -5.61 -16.11
N LEU A 28 -2.93 -6.60 -16.15
CA LEU A 28 -3.92 -6.93 -15.11
C LEU A 28 -3.37 -7.10 -13.67
N PRO A 29 -2.11 -7.54 -13.43
CA PRO A 29 -1.61 -7.75 -12.07
C PRO A 29 -1.57 -6.48 -11.22
N PHE A 30 -1.39 -5.28 -11.79
CA PHE A 30 -1.27 -4.07 -10.97
C PHE A 30 -2.59 -3.69 -10.27
N PHE A 31 -3.69 -3.65 -11.03
CA PHE A 31 -5.01 -3.33 -10.51
C PHE A 31 -5.48 -4.38 -9.51
N LEU A 32 -5.27 -5.67 -9.78
CA LEU A 32 -5.75 -6.74 -8.89
C LEU A 32 -4.86 -6.95 -7.66
N ASP A 33 -3.53 -6.91 -7.81
CA ASP A 33 -2.61 -7.25 -6.71
C ASP A 33 -2.22 -6.06 -5.83
N ASN A 34 -2.36 -4.83 -6.31
CA ASN A 34 -1.99 -3.65 -5.53
C ASN A 34 -3.17 -2.75 -5.28
N LEU A 35 -3.77 -2.16 -6.31
CA LEU A 35 -4.90 -1.25 -6.08
C LEU A 35 -6.08 -1.99 -5.42
N GLY A 36 -6.42 -3.18 -5.92
CA GLY A 36 -7.49 -4.02 -5.42
C GLY A 36 -7.18 -4.70 -4.09
N ASP A 37 -5.99 -5.32 -3.92
CA ASP A 37 -5.60 -5.93 -2.63
C ASP A 37 -5.51 -4.88 -1.51
N ASP A 38 -4.97 -3.69 -1.82
CA ASP A 38 -4.84 -2.62 -0.83
C ASP A 38 -6.21 -1.98 -0.54
N LEU A 39 -7.04 -1.71 -1.55
CA LEU A 39 -8.40 -1.20 -1.35
C LEU A 39 -9.26 -2.19 -0.56
N LEU A 40 -9.30 -3.46 -0.95
CA LEU A 40 -10.10 -4.48 -0.28
C LEU A 40 -9.68 -4.64 1.18
N LEU A 41 -8.38 -4.55 1.47
CA LEU A 41 -7.88 -4.59 2.83
C LEU A 41 -8.37 -3.40 3.66
N VAL A 42 -8.31 -2.19 3.09
CA VAL A 42 -8.79 -0.98 3.75
C VAL A 42 -10.31 -1.06 3.96
N LEU A 43 -11.06 -1.53 2.97
CA LEU A 43 -12.51 -1.73 3.10
C LEU A 43 -12.82 -2.73 4.21
N LEU A 44 -12.17 -3.90 4.23
CA LEU A 44 -12.35 -4.90 5.28
C LEU A 44 -11.99 -4.37 6.67
N ALA A 45 -11.00 -3.50 6.80
CA ALA A 45 -10.59 -2.95 8.08
C ALA A 45 -11.59 -1.93 8.65
N PHE A 46 -12.21 -1.09 7.81
CA PHE A 46 -12.96 0.09 8.27
C PHE A 46 -14.47 0.04 8.03
N VAL A 47 -14.95 -0.65 6.99
CA VAL A 47 -16.34 -0.53 6.52
C VAL A 47 -17.38 -1.41 7.24
N PRO A 48 -17.11 -2.69 7.58
CA PRO A 48 -18.16 -3.65 7.98
C PRO A 48 -19.08 -3.26 9.15
N PHE A 49 -18.67 -2.30 9.99
CA PHE A 49 -19.46 -1.82 11.14
C PHE A 49 -19.58 -0.28 11.18
N SER A 50 -19.40 0.36 10.04
CA SER A 50 -19.62 1.81 9.92
C SER A 50 -21.12 2.12 9.80
N SER A 51 -21.50 3.36 10.14
CA SER A 51 -22.91 3.79 10.15
C SER A 51 -23.56 3.80 8.76
N ASP A 52 -22.77 4.05 7.71
CA ASP A 52 -23.18 3.96 6.31
C ASP A 52 -22.08 3.26 5.49
N PRO A 53 -22.09 1.91 5.43
CA PRO A 53 -21.04 1.14 4.78
C PRO A 53 -20.84 1.46 3.30
N ILE A 54 -21.92 1.80 2.58
CA ILE A 54 -21.85 2.06 1.14
C ILE A 54 -21.21 3.42 0.89
N ALA A 55 -21.67 4.47 1.58
CA ALA A 55 -21.08 5.79 1.44
C ALA A 55 -19.60 5.80 1.84
N PHE A 56 -19.24 5.12 2.93
CA PHE A 56 -17.85 5.02 3.36
C PHE A 56 -16.99 4.18 2.42
N ALA A 57 -17.51 3.09 1.84
CA ALA A 57 -16.78 2.32 0.83
C ALA A 57 -16.48 3.16 -0.42
N LEU A 58 -17.45 3.93 -0.91
CA LEU A 58 -17.27 4.84 -2.04
C LEU A 58 -16.31 5.98 -1.69
N ALA A 59 -16.41 6.56 -0.49
CA ALA A 59 -15.49 7.59 -0.03
C ALA A 59 -14.04 7.07 0.02
N ILE A 60 -13.83 5.90 0.63
CA ILE A 60 -12.53 5.23 0.67
C ILE A 60 -12.02 5.00 -0.75
N PHE A 61 -12.85 4.55 -1.69
CA PHE A 61 -12.45 4.35 -3.08
C PHE A 61 -11.91 5.65 -3.71
N PHE A 62 -12.65 6.75 -3.63
CA PHE A 62 -12.23 8.04 -4.19
C PHE A 62 -10.93 8.56 -3.57
N PHE A 63 -10.83 8.52 -2.24
CA PHE A 63 -9.60 8.86 -1.53
C PHE A 63 -8.44 7.91 -1.89
N HIS A 64 -8.70 6.62 -2.09
CA HIS A 64 -7.66 5.66 -2.47
C HIS A 64 -7.08 5.97 -3.85
N VAL A 65 -7.92 6.27 -4.85
CA VAL A 65 -7.45 6.66 -6.19
C VAL A 65 -6.73 8.01 -6.14
N SER A 66 -7.24 8.98 -5.36
CA SER A 66 -6.58 10.26 -5.10
C SER A 66 -5.17 10.06 -4.51
N PHE A 67 -5.06 9.23 -3.46
CA PHE A 67 -3.80 8.88 -2.80
C PHE A 67 -2.80 8.30 -3.80
N TRP A 68 -3.24 7.34 -4.61
CA TRP A 68 -2.37 6.67 -5.58
C TRP A 68 -1.87 7.59 -6.69
N THR A 69 -2.64 8.62 -7.05
CA THR A 69 -2.20 9.66 -8.00
C THR A 69 -0.97 10.40 -7.47
N VAL A 70 -0.93 10.74 -6.18
CA VAL A 70 0.26 11.37 -5.55
C VAL A 70 1.37 10.34 -5.29
N TYR A 71 0.99 9.11 -4.92
CA TYR A 71 1.92 8.01 -4.71
C TYR A 71 2.73 7.68 -5.99
N GLU A 72 2.11 7.81 -7.15
CA GLU A 72 2.75 7.66 -8.46
C GLU A 72 3.88 8.67 -8.66
N ILE A 73 3.74 9.91 -8.19
CA ILE A 73 4.81 10.92 -8.20
C ILE A 73 6.05 10.39 -7.50
N GLY A 74 5.86 9.78 -6.32
CA GLY A 74 6.95 9.18 -5.56
C GLY A 74 7.65 8.04 -6.31
N TYR A 75 6.90 7.24 -7.09
CA TYR A 75 7.49 6.20 -7.93
C TYR A 75 8.26 6.75 -9.12
N PHE A 76 7.70 7.74 -9.82
CA PHE A 76 8.38 8.37 -10.94
C PHE A 76 9.69 9.04 -10.50
N GLU A 77 9.66 9.76 -9.38
CA GLU A 77 10.84 10.41 -8.81
C GLU A 77 11.90 9.39 -8.35
N ASN A 78 11.50 8.26 -7.78
CA ASN A 78 12.44 7.20 -7.40
C ASN A 78 13.23 6.67 -8.61
N ASP A 79 12.56 6.49 -9.75
CA ASP A 79 13.21 6.04 -10.98
C ASP A 79 14.12 7.12 -11.58
N ALA A 80 13.68 8.38 -11.54
CA ALA A 80 14.51 9.52 -11.95
C ALA A 80 15.79 9.60 -11.10
N MET A 81 15.67 9.47 -9.77
CA MET A 81 16.83 9.47 -8.86
C MET A 81 17.75 8.27 -9.09
N SER A 82 17.20 7.08 -9.34
CA SER A 82 18.01 5.89 -9.66
C SER A 82 18.77 6.08 -10.98
N ALA A 83 18.13 6.66 -12.00
CA ALA A 83 18.75 6.97 -13.30
C ALA A 83 19.89 7.99 -13.19
N SER A 84 19.75 9.00 -12.32
CA SER A 84 20.72 10.09 -12.21
C SER A 84 21.90 9.80 -11.27
N PHE A 85 21.70 9.04 -10.19
CA PHE A 85 22.66 8.97 -9.09
C PHE A 85 23.14 7.55 -8.72
N GLU A 86 22.48 6.49 -9.16
CA GLU A 86 22.85 5.12 -8.75
C GLU A 86 23.78 4.46 -9.78
N HIS A 87 24.95 4.00 -9.34
CA HIS A 87 25.93 3.29 -10.19
C HIS A 87 25.36 2.01 -10.82
N GLU A 88 24.45 1.33 -10.13
CA GLU A 88 23.63 0.23 -10.66
C GLU A 88 22.17 0.71 -10.83
N ALA A 89 21.96 1.65 -11.74
CA ALA A 89 20.63 2.22 -11.99
C ALA A 89 19.65 1.10 -12.39
N ARG A 90 18.62 0.90 -11.56
CA ARG A 90 17.52 -0.03 -11.84
C ARG A 90 16.32 0.78 -12.29
N VAL A 91 16.45 1.39 -13.46
CA VAL A 91 15.38 2.16 -14.08
C VAL A 91 14.35 1.20 -14.67
N THR A 92 13.08 1.46 -14.40
CA THR A 92 12.00 0.64 -14.95
C THR A 92 12.00 0.74 -16.48
N PRO A 93 11.84 -0.38 -17.22
CA PRO A 93 11.68 -0.33 -18.67
C PRO A 93 10.54 0.62 -19.08
N GLY A 94 10.81 1.55 -20.00
CA GLY A 94 9.82 2.56 -20.45
C GLY A 94 9.77 3.86 -19.63
N PHE A 95 10.61 4.03 -18.60
CA PHE A 95 10.71 5.29 -17.85
C PHE A 95 10.95 6.52 -18.76
N HIS A 96 11.85 6.41 -19.74
CA HIS A 96 12.14 7.53 -20.66
C HIS A 96 10.94 7.88 -21.55
N GLU A 97 10.09 6.90 -21.92
CA GLU A 97 8.84 7.17 -22.62
C GLU A 97 7.87 7.91 -21.70
N ALA A 98 7.71 7.45 -20.46
CA ALA A 98 6.87 8.10 -19.46
C ALA A 98 7.28 9.53 -19.15
N ALA A 99 8.59 9.77 -19.06
CA ALA A 99 9.15 11.08 -18.75
C ALA A 99 8.76 12.16 -19.78
N ALA A 100 8.45 11.76 -21.03
CA ALA A 100 8.06 12.70 -22.07
C ALA A 100 6.67 13.32 -21.87
N TYR A 101 5.79 12.68 -21.10
CA TYR A 101 4.40 13.14 -20.90
C TYR A 101 3.98 13.28 -19.42
N TYR A 102 4.82 12.83 -18.49
CA TYR A 102 4.55 12.91 -17.07
C TYR A 102 4.46 14.36 -16.57
N SER A 103 3.46 14.65 -15.72
CA SER A 103 3.27 16.00 -15.17
C SER A 103 2.81 15.95 -13.71
N GLU A 104 3.71 16.33 -12.79
CA GLU A 104 3.40 16.40 -11.36
C GLU A 104 2.25 17.39 -11.07
N ARG A 105 2.18 18.52 -11.77
CA ARG A 105 1.08 19.49 -11.61
C ARG A 105 -0.28 18.88 -11.96
N GLN A 106 -0.35 18.13 -13.07
CA GLN A 106 -1.59 17.45 -13.45
C GLN A 106 -1.95 16.34 -12.45
N ALA A 107 -0.96 15.61 -11.91
CA ALA A 107 -1.17 14.63 -10.86
C ALA A 107 -1.84 15.26 -9.62
N TRP A 108 -1.37 16.42 -9.17
CA TRP A 108 -1.99 17.14 -8.06
C TRP A 108 -3.42 17.60 -8.35
N ILE A 109 -3.68 18.15 -9.53
CA ILE A 109 -5.03 18.56 -9.94
C ILE A 109 -5.99 17.36 -9.91
N TRP A 110 -5.58 16.22 -10.48
CA TRP A 110 -6.37 14.99 -10.45
C TRP A 110 -6.57 14.44 -9.05
N ALA A 111 -5.53 14.46 -8.20
CA ALA A 111 -5.65 13.99 -6.82
C ALA A 111 -6.70 14.80 -6.05
N VAL A 112 -6.68 16.14 -6.16
CA VAL A 112 -7.68 17.00 -5.51
C VAL A 112 -9.06 16.78 -6.10
N ALA A 113 -9.19 16.73 -7.43
CA ALA A 113 -10.47 16.51 -8.10
C ALA A 113 -11.12 15.17 -7.68
N LEU A 114 -10.33 14.11 -7.56
CA LEU A 114 -10.79 12.79 -7.11
C LEU A 114 -11.15 12.77 -5.62
N ALA A 115 -10.56 13.64 -4.80
CA ALA A 115 -10.85 13.71 -3.36
C ALA A 115 -12.19 14.41 -3.05
N ILE A 116 -12.65 15.32 -3.92
CA ILE A 116 -13.91 16.06 -3.74
C ILE A 116 -15.12 15.14 -3.50
N PRO A 117 -15.45 14.15 -4.37
CA PRO A 117 -16.57 13.26 -4.13
C PRO A 117 -16.40 12.42 -2.86
N GLY A 118 -15.18 12.02 -2.51
CA GLY A 118 -14.89 11.33 -1.26
C GLY A 118 -15.21 12.18 -0.02
N ALA A 119 -14.77 13.45 -0.03
CA ALA A 119 -15.04 14.40 1.05
C ALA A 119 -16.54 14.72 1.17
N MET A 120 -17.25 14.86 0.05
CA MET A 120 -18.69 15.07 0.02
C MET A 120 -19.45 13.87 0.59
N LEU A 121 -19.06 12.63 0.26
CA LEU A 121 -19.67 11.42 0.82
C LEU A 121 -19.45 11.29 2.32
N VAL A 122 -18.25 11.60 2.81
CA VAL A 122 -17.99 11.63 4.26
C VAL A 122 -18.84 12.69 4.94
N ALA A 123 -18.90 13.89 4.37
CA ALA A 123 -19.68 14.99 4.91
C ALA A 123 -21.19 14.67 4.91
N TRP A 124 -21.69 13.99 3.87
CA TRP A 124 -23.07 13.52 3.81
C TRP A 124 -23.43 12.62 5.00
N VAL A 125 -22.54 11.73 5.39
CA VAL A 125 -22.77 10.79 6.51
C VAL A 125 -22.58 11.46 7.87
N LYS A 126 -21.64 12.42 7.99
CA LYS A 126 -21.19 12.95 9.28
C LYS A 126 -21.64 14.37 9.63
N ALA A 127 -22.08 15.17 8.66
CA ALA A 127 -22.44 16.55 8.93
C ALA A 127 -23.79 16.63 9.66
N THR A 128 -23.81 17.39 10.75
CA THR A 128 -25.04 17.72 11.48
C THR A 128 -25.65 19.05 11.04
N GLU A 129 -24.83 19.94 10.45
CA GLU A 129 -25.23 21.30 10.07
C GLU A 129 -24.95 21.56 8.58
N SER A 130 -23.69 21.80 8.20
CA SER A 130 -23.30 22.17 6.83
C SER A 130 -22.43 21.11 6.18
N ILE A 131 -22.99 20.41 5.19
CA ILE A 131 -22.27 19.43 4.37
C ILE A 131 -21.08 20.09 3.67
N ALA A 132 -21.26 21.30 3.12
CA ALA A 132 -20.20 21.99 2.37
C ALA A 132 -18.99 22.34 3.26
N LEU A 133 -19.23 22.86 4.47
CA LEU A 133 -18.16 23.19 5.40
C LEU A 133 -17.41 21.94 5.87
N VAL A 134 -18.14 20.89 6.23
CA VAL A 134 -17.56 19.61 6.66
C VAL A 134 -16.75 18.97 5.54
N ALA A 135 -17.26 18.98 4.30
CA ALA A 135 -16.53 18.48 3.13
C ALA A 135 -15.24 19.27 2.88
N LEU A 136 -15.28 20.60 3.01
CA LEU A 136 -14.09 21.45 2.88
C LEU A 136 -13.03 21.09 3.93
N LEU A 137 -13.42 20.86 5.19
CA LEU A 137 -12.49 20.46 6.26
C LEU A 137 -11.83 19.11 5.96
N TYR A 138 -12.60 18.12 5.49
CA TYR A 138 -12.02 16.83 5.08
C TYR A 138 -11.11 16.96 3.86
N LEU A 139 -11.44 17.83 2.91
CA LEU A 139 -10.59 18.09 1.74
C LEU A 139 -9.27 18.75 2.15
N LEU A 140 -9.30 19.73 3.06
CA LEU A 140 -8.09 20.38 3.59
C LEU A 140 -7.22 19.38 4.36
N ALA A 141 -7.82 18.57 5.23
CA ALA A 141 -7.11 17.52 5.96
C ALA A 141 -6.53 16.47 4.99
N TRP A 142 -7.25 16.14 3.91
CA TRP A 142 -6.79 15.24 2.87
C TRP A 142 -5.58 15.81 2.11
N CYS A 143 -5.64 17.08 1.71
CA CYS A 143 -4.52 17.78 1.09
C CYS A 143 -3.28 17.81 2.02
N ALA A 144 -3.47 17.99 3.32
CA ALA A 144 -2.38 17.90 4.30
C ALA A 144 -1.77 16.48 4.36
N LEU A 145 -2.60 15.43 4.34
CA LEU A 145 -2.13 14.04 4.27
C LEU A 145 -1.35 13.77 2.97
N LEU A 146 -1.85 14.23 1.81
CA LEU A 146 -1.13 14.10 0.53
C LEU A 146 0.20 14.88 0.55
N GLY A 147 0.23 16.05 1.16
CA GLY A 147 1.45 16.83 1.38
C GLY A 147 2.46 16.07 2.25
N CYS A 148 2.01 15.46 3.34
CA CYS A 148 2.83 14.59 4.19
C CYS A 148 3.37 13.40 3.40
N LEU A 149 2.52 12.71 2.63
CA LEU A 149 2.92 11.62 1.74
C LEU A 149 4.03 12.06 0.77
N ARG A 150 3.86 13.21 0.11
CA ARG A 150 4.85 13.77 -0.81
C ARG A 150 6.17 14.07 -0.11
N GLY A 151 6.11 14.64 1.10
CA GLY A 151 7.29 14.93 1.93
C GLY A 151 8.06 13.68 2.34
N VAL A 152 7.36 12.64 2.79
CA VAL A 152 7.98 11.35 3.14
C VAL A 152 8.61 10.72 1.90
N TYR A 153 7.94 10.75 0.74
CA TYR A 153 8.51 10.26 -0.52
C TYR A 153 9.73 11.05 -0.97
N TYR A 154 9.68 12.37 -0.87
CA TYR A 154 10.78 13.26 -1.22
C TYR A 154 12.05 12.88 -0.42
N ALA A 155 11.90 12.68 0.89
CA ALA A 155 12.99 12.25 1.77
C ALA A 155 13.43 10.81 1.44
N TYR A 156 12.49 9.88 1.28
CA TYR A 156 12.75 8.48 0.93
C TYR A 156 13.58 8.33 -0.36
N ASN A 157 13.34 9.19 -1.34
CA ASN A 157 14.05 9.19 -2.63
C ASN A 157 15.44 9.83 -2.59
N ARG A 158 15.79 10.55 -1.50
CA ARG A 158 17.06 11.29 -1.36
C ARG A 158 18.00 10.77 -0.30
N ILE A 159 17.56 9.85 0.54
CA ILE A 159 18.43 9.16 1.49
C ILE A 159 18.92 7.83 0.92
N ASP A 160 20.01 7.33 1.49
CA ASP A 160 20.66 6.10 1.02
C ASP A 160 19.75 4.86 1.12
N LYS A 161 20.15 3.77 0.43
CA LYS A 161 19.35 2.54 0.30
C LYS A 161 19.07 1.85 1.64
N LEU A 162 19.95 1.98 2.61
CA LEU A 162 19.82 1.33 3.92
C LEU A 162 18.93 2.19 4.82
N SER A 163 19.19 3.49 4.89
CA SER A 163 18.41 4.41 5.73
C SER A 163 16.96 4.57 5.26
N ARG A 164 16.69 4.50 3.94
CA ARG A 164 15.30 4.64 3.41
C ARG A 164 14.34 3.54 3.87
N VAL A 165 14.85 2.43 4.41
CA VAL A 165 14.03 1.37 4.98
C VAL A 165 13.11 1.87 6.09
N TRP A 166 13.57 2.83 6.90
CA TRP A 166 12.80 3.38 8.01
C TRP A 166 11.65 4.27 7.54
N LEU A 167 11.81 4.98 6.42
CA LEU A 167 10.75 5.78 5.82
C LEU A 167 9.70 4.95 5.08
N TYR A 168 9.99 3.68 4.78
CA TYR A 168 9.03 2.80 4.13
C TYR A 168 7.82 2.48 5.02
N LEU A 169 8.01 2.38 6.35
CA LEU A 169 6.92 2.14 7.30
C LEU A 169 5.92 3.32 7.36
N PRO A 170 6.35 4.58 7.55
CA PRO A 170 5.47 5.74 7.42
C PRO A 170 4.67 5.75 6.11
N LEU A 171 5.29 5.40 4.98
CA LEU A 171 4.58 5.28 3.69
C LEU A 171 3.47 4.22 3.73
N GLN A 172 3.68 3.08 4.41
CA GLN A 172 2.63 2.07 4.55
C GLN A 172 1.53 2.53 5.50
N ILE A 173 1.88 3.19 6.61
CA ILE A 173 0.90 3.73 7.56
C ILE A 173 0.00 4.75 6.86
N LEU A 174 0.57 5.74 6.17
CA LEU A 174 -0.21 6.71 5.40
C LEU A 174 -1.13 6.04 4.36
N LYS A 175 -0.66 4.96 3.74
CA LYS A 175 -1.41 4.22 2.71
C LYS A 175 -2.60 3.43 3.24
N TYR A 176 -2.47 2.82 4.42
CA TYR A 176 -3.48 1.91 4.96
C TYR A 176 -4.33 2.50 6.07
N ALA A 177 -3.82 3.53 6.76
CA ALA A 177 -4.47 4.12 7.93
C ALA A 177 -5.20 5.44 7.63
N PHE A 178 -5.17 5.95 6.39
CA PHE A 178 -5.82 7.21 6.03
C PHE A 178 -7.32 7.29 6.40
N PRO A 179 -8.14 6.20 6.37
CA PRO A 179 -9.54 6.33 6.75
C PRO A 179 -9.77 6.64 8.22
N LEU A 180 -8.74 6.54 9.09
CA LEU A 180 -8.81 6.99 10.48
C LEU A 180 -9.24 8.46 10.61
N MET A 181 -9.02 9.26 9.57
CA MET A 181 -9.48 10.64 9.53
C MET A 181 -11.00 10.77 9.63
N PHE A 182 -11.76 9.76 9.20
CA PHE A 182 -13.22 9.84 9.09
C PHE A 182 -13.98 8.58 9.48
N ILE A 183 -13.35 7.45 9.77
CA ILE A 183 -14.01 6.21 10.23
C ILE A 183 -13.28 5.69 11.46
N HIS A 184 -14.06 5.26 12.46
CA HIS A 184 -13.52 4.58 13.63
C HIS A 184 -12.93 3.22 13.22
N LEU A 185 -11.73 2.91 13.69
CA LEU A 185 -11.04 1.66 13.38
C LEU A 185 -11.27 0.64 14.50
N PRO A 186 -12.09 -0.40 14.27
CA PRO A 186 -12.26 -1.47 15.25
C PRO A 186 -10.93 -2.21 15.45
N ALA A 187 -10.72 -2.82 16.62
CA ALA A 187 -9.45 -3.46 16.97
C ALA A 187 -9.05 -4.62 16.01
N ALA A 188 -10.00 -5.33 15.41
CA ALA A 188 -9.72 -6.33 14.38
C ALA A 188 -9.21 -5.65 13.09
N GLY A 189 -9.81 -4.54 12.69
CA GLY A 189 -9.31 -3.68 11.61
C GLY A 189 -7.92 -3.11 11.91
N ALA A 190 -7.67 -2.66 13.15
CA ALA A 190 -6.35 -2.18 13.57
C ALA A 190 -5.27 -3.27 13.45
N SER A 191 -5.60 -4.49 13.88
CA SER A 191 -4.75 -5.67 13.73
C SER A 191 -4.43 -5.94 12.24
N LEU A 192 -5.42 -5.81 11.36
CA LEU A 192 -5.26 -6.01 9.91
C LEU A 192 -4.36 -4.93 9.27
N VAL A 193 -4.60 -3.65 9.58
CA VAL A 193 -3.78 -2.53 9.08
C VAL A 193 -2.33 -2.71 9.53
N PHE A 194 -2.10 -3.03 10.80
CA PHE A 194 -0.76 -3.24 11.32
C PHE A 194 -0.07 -4.44 10.67
N ALA A 195 -0.76 -5.58 10.57
CA ALA A 195 -0.23 -6.78 9.93
C ALA A 195 0.11 -6.54 8.45
N GLN A 196 -0.67 -5.70 7.75
CA GLN A 196 -0.36 -5.31 6.37
C GLN A 196 0.87 -4.41 6.28
N CYS A 197 1.03 -3.44 7.20
CA CYS A 197 2.24 -2.63 7.28
C CYS A 197 3.47 -3.52 7.48
N LEU A 198 3.43 -4.47 8.42
CA LEU A 198 4.53 -5.42 8.65
C LEU A 198 4.80 -6.31 7.44
N ARG A 199 3.75 -6.83 6.78
CA ARG A 199 3.86 -7.63 5.55
C ARG A 199 4.67 -6.92 4.47
N ARG A 200 4.54 -5.60 4.35
CA ARG A 200 5.27 -4.81 3.36
C ARG A 200 6.65 -4.42 3.88
N TRP A 201 6.75 -4.02 5.14
CA TRP A 201 7.97 -3.45 5.72
C TRP A 201 9.05 -4.48 6.04
N ILE A 202 8.70 -5.60 6.68
CA ILE A 202 9.70 -6.61 7.09
C ILE A 202 10.42 -7.23 5.90
N PRO A 203 9.74 -7.70 4.83
CA PRO A 203 10.44 -8.17 3.64
C PRO A 203 11.31 -7.09 2.98
N TYR A 204 10.94 -5.81 3.11
CA TYR A 204 11.74 -4.71 2.59
C TYR A 204 13.02 -4.50 3.40
N ILE A 205 12.97 -4.62 4.73
CA ILE A 205 14.16 -4.66 5.60
C ILE A 205 15.06 -5.83 5.16
N VAL A 206 14.51 -7.05 5.10
CA VAL A 206 15.26 -8.26 4.73
C VAL A 206 15.90 -8.12 3.36
N TYR A 207 15.19 -7.57 2.37
CA TYR A 207 15.73 -7.34 1.04
C TYR A 207 16.92 -6.35 1.03
N ARG A 208 16.88 -5.30 1.86
CA ARG A 208 17.91 -4.26 1.87
C ARG A 208 19.15 -4.65 2.69
N TYR A 209 18.96 -5.28 3.84
CA TYR A 209 20.06 -5.69 4.71
C TYR A 209 20.63 -7.06 4.38
N GLY A 210 19.81 -7.94 3.80
CA GLY A 210 20.15 -9.33 3.56
C GLY A 210 20.88 -9.64 2.26
N GLY A 211 21.04 -8.65 1.37
CA GLY A 211 21.76 -8.81 0.12
C GLY A 211 21.07 -9.72 -0.92
N ARG A 212 21.78 -9.98 -2.03
CA ARG A 212 21.32 -10.86 -3.12
C ARG A 212 21.55 -12.32 -2.69
N GLY A 213 20.51 -13.01 -2.22
CA GLY A 213 20.60 -14.45 -1.94
C GLY A 213 19.72 -14.99 -0.81
N LEU A 214 19.19 -14.12 0.06
CA LEU A 214 18.27 -14.59 1.10
C LEU A 214 16.95 -15.10 0.49
N VAL A 215 16.50 -16.24 1.03
CA VAL A 215 15.19 -16.83 0.72
C VAL A 215 14.11 -15.78 0.97
N ALA A 216 13.28 -15.53 -0.04
CA ALA A 216 12.20 -14.57 0.06
C ALA A 216 11.27 -14.93 1.23
N LEU A 217 11.17 -14.03 2.22
CA LEU A 217 10.29 -14.21 3.37
C LEU A 217 8.84 -14.43 2.88
N PRO A 218 8.11 -15.45 3.39
CA PRO A 218 6.73 -15.70 3.00
C PRO A 218 5.80 -14.61 3.55
N SER A 219 5.74 -13.47 2.86
CA SER A 219 5.09 -12.24 3.32
C SER A 219 3.60 -12.39 3.61
N LYS A 220 2.90 -13.30 2.92
CA LYS A 220 1.48 -13.56 3.20
C LYS A 220 1.30 -14.37 4.49
N VAL A 221 2.22 -15.29 4.79
CA VAL A 221 2.23 -16.03 6.07
C VAL A 221 2.53 -15.08 7.22
N LEU A 222 3.54 -14.22 7.06
CA LEU A 222 3.83 -13.14 8.02
C LEU A 222 2.57 -12.32 8.34
N ARG A 223 1.81 -11.89 7.32
CA ARG A 223 0.55 -11.15 7.54
C ARG A 223 -0.46 -11.91 8.39
N VAL A 224 -0.68 -13.19 8.08
CA VAL A 224 -1.64 -14.02 8.84
C VAL A 224 -1.19 -14.14 10.29
N LEU A 225 0.08 -14.45 10.53
CA LEU A 225 0.62 -14.63 11.89
C LEU A 225 0.61 -13.32 12.67
N SER A 226 1.03 -12.21 12.07
CA SER A 226 0.98 -10.89 12.71
C SER A 226 -0.44 -10.46 13.03
N PHE A 227 -1.38 -10.67 12.10
CA PHE A 227 -2.80 -10.37 12.35
C PHE A 227 -3.33 -11.19 13.52
N LEU A 228 -3.16 -12.51 13.47
CA LEU A 228 -3.67 -13.42 14.49
C LEU A 228 -3.08 -13.10 15.87
N SER A 229 -1.77 -12.84 15.94
CA SER A 229 -1.09 -12.52 17.21
C SER A 229 -1.66 -11.25 17.84
N ILE A 230 -1.81 -10.18 17.06
CA ILE A 230 -2.29 -8.89 17.58
C ILE A 230 -3.78 -8.95 17.89
N TRP A 231 -4.55 -9.59 17.03
CA TRP A 231 -5.99 -9.74 17.23
C TRP A 231 -6.29 -10.53 18.51
N LEU A 232 -5.58 -11.63 18.76
CA LEU A 232 -5.71 -12.40 20.01
C LEU A 232 -5.28 -11.60 21.25
N LEU A 233 -4.25 -10.77 21.14
CA LEU A 233 -3.82 -9.89 22.25
C LEU A 233 -4.85 -8.80 22.57
N LEU A 234 -5.60 -8.32 21.56
CA LEU A 234 -6.64 -7.30 21.71
C LEU A 234 -8.03 -7.87 22.01
N LEU A 235 -8.18 -9.21 21.99
CA LEU A 235 -9.44 -9.89 22.22
C LEU A 235 -10.02 -9.66 23.64
N PRO A 236 -9.24 -9.74 24.74
CA PRO A 236 -9.79 -9.57 26.08
C PRO A 236 -10.40 -8.18 26.35
N SER A 237 -9.92 -7.15 25.67
CA SER A 237 -10.43 -5.78 25.81
C SER A 237 -11.66 -5.49 24.94
N ASN A 238 -12.08 -6.42 24.07
CA ASN A 238 -13.13 -6.22 23.07
C ASN A 238 -13.96 -7.48 22.81
N LEU A 239 -14.48 -8.15 23.85
CA LEU A 239 -15.23 -9.41 23.74
C LEU A 239 -16.67 -9.26 23.20
N SER A 240 -16.94 -8.35 22.27
CA SER A 240 -18.25 -8.31 21.60
C SER A 240 -18.33 -9.32 20.46
N ASP A 241 -19.52 -9.89 20.23
CA ASP A 241 -19.74 -10.85 19.12
C ASP A 241 -19.35 -10.25 17.78
N SER A 242 -19.66 -8.97 17.56
CA SER A 242 -19.31 -8.24 16.34
C SER A 242 -17.80 -8.19 16.12
N TYR A 243 -17.00 -8.00 17.19
CA TYR A 243 -15.55 -8.01 17.11
C TYR A 243 -14.99 -9.37 16.71
N VAL A 244 -15.50 -10.44 17.33
CA VAL A 244 -15.07 -11.82 17.04
C VAL A 244 -15.39 -12.18 15.59
N ILE A 245 -16.63 -11.92 15.16
CA ILE A 245 -17.08 -12.17 13.78
C ILE A 245 -16.20 -11.40 12.78
N HIS A 246 -15.92 -10.12 13.04
CA HIS A 246 -15.06 -9.30 12.17
C HIS A 246 -13.68 -9.93 11.99
N GLY A 247 -13.05 -10.32 13.09
CA GLY A 247 -11.72 -10.89 13.06
C GLY A 247 -11.68 -12.26 12.39
N VAL A 248 -12.71 -13.10 12.57
CA VAL A 248 -12.84 -14.38 11.86
C VAL A 248 -12.98 -14.16 10.34
N ILE A 249 -13.81 -13.21 9.91
CA ILE A 249 -13.96 -12.87 8.47
C ILE A 249 -12.61 -12.45 7.89
N ILE A 250 -11.88 -11.57 8.58
CA ILE A 250 -10.54 -11.14 8.16
C ILE A 250 -9.59 -12.33 8.11
N LEU A 251 -9.57 -13.19 9.13
CA LEU A 251 -8.69 -14.36 9.19
C LEU A 251 -8.93 -15.31 8.01
N VAL A 252 -10.20 -15.64 7.73
CA VAL A 252 -10.58 -16.50 6.60
C VAL A 252 -10.10 -15.88 5.28
N TRP A 253 -10.33 -14.58 5.07
CA TRP A 253 -9.85 -13.88 3.89
C TRP A 253 -8.32 -13.89 3.76
N LEU A 254 -7.60 -13.64 4.86
CA LEU A 254 -6.14 -13.66 4.89
C LEU A 254 -5.58 -15.05 4.56
N CYS A 255 -6.15 -16.10 5.15
CA CYS A 255 -5.79 -17.49 4.88
C CYS A 255 -6.05 -17.87 3.41
N PHE A 256 -7.21 -17.49 2.87
CA PHE A 256 -7.53 -17.71 1.45
C PHE A 256 -6.51 -17.04 0.53
N ARG A 257 -6.21 -15.75 0.75
CA ARG A 257 -5.21 -15.00 -0.05
C ARG A 257 -3.78 -15.54 0.12
N GLY A 258 -3.48 -16.15 1.27
CA GLY A 258 -2.18 -16.72 1.66
C GLY A 258 -1.97 -18.20 1.33
N LEU A 259 -3.01 -18.89 0.86
CA LEU A 259 -3.07 -20.36 0.83
C LEU A 259 -1.89 -21.01 0.10
N SER A 260 -1.46 -20.47 -1.03
CA SER A 260 -0.33 -21.02 -1.80
C SER A 260 1.00 -20.92 -1.05
N GLN A 261 1.24 -19.82 -0.33
CA GLN A 261 2.45 -19.67 0.49
C GLN A 261 2.36 -20.51 1.75
N ILE A 262 1.20 -20.58 2.40
CA ILE A 262 0.96 -21.43 3.58
C ILE A 262 1.23 -22.89 3.22
N ARG A 263 0.62 -23.41 2.15
CA ARG A 263 0.86 -24.77 1.64
C ARG A 263 2.33 -25.02 1.34
N LYS A 264 3.04 -24.05 0.75
CA LYS A 264 4.48 -24.17 0.48
C LYS A 264 5.30 -24.27 1.77
N VAL A 265 5.02 -23.43 2.77
CA VAL A 265 5.72 -23.48 4.06
C VAL A 265 5.47 -24.80 4.77
N VAL A 266 4.21 -25.27 4.83
CA VAL A 266 3.86 -26.54 5.46
C VAL A 266 4.50 -27.72 4.73
N ARG A 267 4.44 -27.76 3.39
CA ARG A 267 5.03 -28.84 2.59
C ARG A 267 6.55 -28.90 2.69
N ASN A 268 7.19 -27.75 2.85
CA ASN A 268 8.65 -27.65 2.97
C ASN A 268 9.13 -27.82 4.41
N ALA A 269 8.23 -27.95 5.39
CA ALA A 269 8.61 -28.23 6.77
C ALA A 269 9.19 -29.65 6.83
N GLN A 270 10.45 -29.73 7.24
CA GLN A 270 11.17 -30.99 7.43
C GLN A 270 11.61 -31.09 8.88
N HIS A 271 11.73 -32.31 9.39
CA HIS A 271 12.32 -32.54 10.70
C HIS A 271 13.75 -32.01 10.72
N VAL A 272 14.21 -31.47 11.85
CA VAL A 272 15.54 -30.84 11.99
C VAL A 272 16.70 -31.77 11.58
N GLN A 273 16.53 -33.08 11.71
CA GLN A 273 17.52 -34.08 11.28
C GLN A 273 17.74 -34.14 9.77
N HIS A 274 16.78 -33.65 8.97
CA HIS A 274 16.88 -33.59 7.51
C HIS A 274 17.20 -32.17 7.02
N ASP A 275 17.44 -31.23 7.93
CA ASP A 275 17.77 -29.85 7.57
C ASP A 275 19.14 -29.80 6.88
N LYS A 276 19.17 -29.14 5.73
CA LYS A 276 20.39 -28.93 4.92
C LYS A 276 20.85 -27.48 4.98
N TRP A 277 20.36 -26.70 5.96
CA TRP A 277 20.73 -25.32 6.12
C TRP A 277 22.22 -25.17 6.43
N SER A 278 22.99 -24.63 5.48
CA SER A 278 24.36 -24.19 5.67
C SER A 278 24.39 -22.67 5.88
N SER A 279 24.98 -22.20 6.99
CA SER A 279 25.12 -20.77 7.24
C SER A 279 25.97 -20.11 6.14
N PRO A 280 25.54 -18.99 5.53
CA PRO A 280 26.38 -18.21 4.65
C PRO A 280 27.60 -17.72 5.43
N GLY A 281 28.79 -18.27 5.12
CA GLY A 281 30.05 -17.97 5.82
C GLY A 281 30.69 -19.15 6.56
N SER A 282 30.13 -20.36 6.47
CA SER A 282 30.74 -21.58 7.04
C SER A 282 31.81 -22.23 6.16
N THR A 283 32.33 -21.54 5.14
CA THR A 283 33.61 -21.93 4.52
C THR A 283 34.73 -21.62 5.49
N GLU A 284 35.00 -22.64 6.31
CA GLU A 284 36.25 -23.00 7.00
C GLU A 284 37.43 -22.03 6.79
N SER A 285 37.84 -21.41 7.89
CA SER A 285 39.22 -20.99 8.16
C SER A 285 40.13 -22.20 8.35
#